data_AF-A0A933EYC7-F1
#
_entry.id   AF-A0A933EYC7-F1
#
_cell.length_a   1.000
_cell.length_b   1.000
_cell.length_c   1.000
_cell.angle_alpha   90.00
_cell.angle_beta   90.00
_cell.angle_gamma   90.00
#
_symmetry.space_group_name_H-M   'P 1'
#
loop_
_entity.id
_entity.type
_entity.pdbx_description
1 polymer ?
#
loop_
_entity_poly.entity_id
_entity_poly.type
_entity_poly.pdbx_seq_one_letter_code
_entity_poly.pdbx_strand_id
1 'polypeptide(L)'
;MKERTGTLASRMVAGSFLFVILASFPPIGHAEHGGLDDKKLLLYGGAGNQRGNGLSSYASDLYVAGVDEAVLGGQALALRYTLAFDGGSPVLDWAIRWPGAANGSGNPNSEVFEGVVATRGGVVFAGRSWSQTQDGVGDKEHKSVLVKFPLTGATASGIGGADWVAKPNFFAYRGNESFLSVAFGADRIGSTHYFYASGYAQANGANNTAILAQYTSDGTLRWSRVLGNTGAYMSSFGTAVTTLNGYVYVLGLTHYPYTDPTATKVTLWKYDDAGNQVWVRSQQGNLPGWRGTGSLVASRRYHSTAGDLYIAAGITYSSSTFSEVLLLRYDEVGNLLWRRVLRAPTMSNTVSYDIAHGIALNDHARTPPEGQWLYVFGKTNALGTNGWDVFHLEQMPSSDAHGAAGTNAFYKGSQDDIPWAAQRIGSYVYAVGETKSFRAHSTNGYVVGDTSATDPTPNQAGENDVMLLAYAMPQVTTPLAVSIDIKPESAENTLNPNSHGKIPVAILSTGRLKAPEVVKQATLTFGRLGSEQSLAFCNQEDANEDGLPDLVCHFNTQQTGFQAGDAQGVLKGLTTSGIPLKGADAIRLVPGAAK
;
A
#
# COMPACT_ATOMS: atom_id res chain seq x y z
N MET A 1 -0.49 83.54 3.34
CA MET A 1 0.71 83.50 2.49
C MET A 1 0.78 82.11 1.87
N LYS A 2 0.74 82.07 0.53
CA LYS A 2 1.20 81.04 -0.44
C LYS A 2 1.39 79.59 0.02
N GLU A 3 1.07 78.53 -0.72
CA GLU A 3 0.50 78.22 -2.04
C GLU A 3 0.48 76.66 -2.06
N ARG A 4 -0.59 75.99 -2.55
CA ARG A 4 -0.61 75.11 -3.75
C ARG A 4 0.63 74.18 -3.88
N THR A 5 0.55 72.84 -3.96
CA THR A 5 -0.11 71.90 -4.91
C THR A 5 0.37 70.48 -4.54
N GLY A 6 -0.26 69.33 -4.79
CA GLY A 6 -1.37 69.00 -5.68
C GLY A 6 -1.88 67.57 -5.42
N THR A 7 -3.11 67.36 -5.86
CA THR A 7 -3.90 66.12 -5.86
C THR A 7 -4.02 65.62 -7.30
N LEU A 8 -4.32 64.32 -7.48
CA LEU A 8 -4.83 63.57 -8.66
C LEU A 8 -3.89 62.41 -9.04
N ALA A 9 -4.33 61.17 -9.26
CA ALA A 9 -5.68 60.65 -9.47
C ALA A 9 -5.73 59.15 -9.10
N SER A 10 -6.86 58.74 -8.51
CA SER A 10 -7.27 57.34 -8.43
C SER A 10 -7.77 56.87 -9.80
N ARG A 11 -7.31 55.70 -10.25
CA ARG A 11 -8.02 54.86 -11.22
C ARG A 11 -8.41 53.58 -10.49
N MET A 12 -9.65 53.52 -10.02
CA MET A 12 -10.31 52.26 -9.70
C MET A 12 -10.66 51.58 -11.04
N VAL A 13 -9.99 50.47 -11.33
CA VAL A 13 -10.48 49.51 -12.31
C VAL A 13 -11.37 48.52 -11.55
N ALA A 14 -12.62 48.40 -11.99
CA ALA A 14 -13.59 47.44 -11.49
C ALA A 14 -13.07 46.02 -11.72
N GLY A 15 -12.70 45.33 -10.64
CA GLY A 15 -12.41 43.91 -10.64
C GLY A 15 -13.69 43.10 -10.50
N SER A 16 -13.91 42.20 -11.44
CA SER A 16 -15.04 41.28 -11.54
C SER A 16 -15.26 40.51 -10.24
N PHE A 17 -16.46 40.63 -9.67
CA PHE A 17 -16.95 39.72 -8.63
C PHE A 17 -17.28 38.37 -9.29
N LEU A 18 -16.36 37.40 -9.14
CA LEU A 18 -16.65 36.01 -9.42
C LEU A 18 -17.47 35.46 -8.24
N PHE A 19 -18.78 35.33 -8.43
CA PHE A 19 -19.64 34.54 -7.54
C PHE A 19 -19.18 33.09 -7.63
N VAL A 20 -18.45 32.62 -6.61
CA VAL A 20 -18.25 31.19 -6.39
C VAL A 20 -19.59 30.64 -5.90
N ILE A 21 -20.34 30.02 -6.80
CA ILE A 21 -21.45 29.16 -6.44
C ILE A 21 -20.82 27.97 -5.70
N LEU A 22 -21.01 27.92 -4.39
CA LEU A 22 -20.78 26.72 -3.59
C LEU A 22 -21.75 25.65 -4.09
N ALA A 23 -21.32 24.87 -5.08
CA ALA A 23 -21.96 23.61 -5.39
C ALA A 23 -21.67 22.66 -4.23
N SER A 24 -22.65 22.50 -3.33
CA SER A 24 -22.66 21.38 -2.41
C SER A 24 -22.75 20.10 -3.23
N PHE A 25 -21.62 19.46 -3.47
CA PHE A 25 -21.60 18.08 -3.96
C PHE A 25 -22.32 17.20 -2.94
N PRO A 26 -23.27 16.35 -3.35
CA PRO A 26 -23.79 15.34 -2.45
C PRO A 26 -22.63 14.42 -2.02
N PRO A 27 -22.61 13.97 -0.76
CA PRO A 27 -21.62 13.00 -0.31
C PRO A 27 -21.69 11.78 -1.23
N ILE A 28 -20.54 11.37 -1.78
CA ILE A 28 -20.39 10.07 -2.40
C ILE A 28 -20.84 9.06 -1.34
N GLY A 29 -21.88 8.28 -1.67
CA GLY A 29 -22.44 7.27 -0.78
C GLY A 29 -21.31 6.40 -0.26
N HIS A 30 -21.08 6.49 1.04
CA HIS A 30 -20.13 5.64 1.73
C HIS A 30 -20.70 4.22 1.65
N ALA A 31 -19.95 3.29 1.05
CA ALA A 31 -20.18 1.90 1.38
C ALA A 31 -20.03 1.81 2.90
N GLU A 32 -21.01 1.26 3.59
CA GLU A 32 -20.85 0.89 4.99
C GLU A 32 -19.63 -0.03 5.05
N HIS A 33 -18.50 0.51 5.52
CA HIS A 33 -17.30 -0.26 5.74
C HIS A 33 -17.62 -1.27 6.82
N GLY A 34 -17.55 -2.56 6.46
CA GLY A 34 -17.81 -3.68 7.35
C GLY A 34 -17.10 -3.49 8.68
N GLY A 35 -17.88 -3.51 9.75
CA GLY A 35 -17.34 -3.56 11.11
C GLY A 35 -16.57 -4.87 11.30
N LEU A 36 -15.38 -4.76 11.90
CA LEU A 36 -14.55 -5.72 12.67
C LEU A 36 -14.53 -7.25 12.42
N ASP A 37 -15.33 -7.84 11.52
CA ASP A 37 -15.33 -9.28 11.18
C ASP A 37 -14.26 -9.67 10.13
N ASP A 38 -13.56 -8.70 9.53
CA ASP A 38 -12.68 -8.89 8.36
C ASP A 38 -11.17 -9.03 8.68
N LYS A 39 -10.79 -9.15 9.96
CA LYS A 39 -9.38 -9.16 10.39
C LYS A 39 -8.99 -10.44 11.09
N LYS A 40 -7.85 -10.99 10.67
CA LYS A 40 -7.22 -12.13 11.34
C LYS A 40 -5.86 -11.72 11.88
N LEU A 41 -5.63 -12.02 13.14
CA LEU A 41 -4.33 -11.97 13.78
C LEU A 41 -3.79 -13.40 13.89
N LEU A 42 -2.55 -13.57 13.47
CA LEU A 42 -1.78 -14.79 13.71
C LEU A 42 -0.49 -14.42 14.41
N LEU A 43 -0.19 -15.15 15.47
CA LEU A 43 1.05 -15.03 16.23
C LEU A 43 1.97 -16.23 15.92
N TYR A 44 3.27 -16.02 16.00
CA TYR A 44 4.23 -17.12 15.84
C TYR A 44 4.23 -18.06 17.07
N GLY A 45 4.04 -17.52 18.27
CA GLY A 45 3.91 -18.28 19.51
C GLY A 45 5.24 -18.83 20.04
N GLY A 46 6.36 -18.20 19.68
CA GLY A 46 7.69 -18.52 20.21
C GLY A 46 7.86 -18.12 21.68
N ALA A 47 8.90 -18.63 22.34
CA ALA A 47 9.28 -18.19 23.68
C ALA A 47 10.30 -17.07 23.59
N GLY A 48 10.14 -15.98 24.36
CA GLY A 48 11.04 -14.82 24.36
C GLY A 48 10.78 -13.84 23.21
N ASN A 49 11.80 -13.06 22.81
CA ASN A 49 11.63 -11.98 21.83
C ASN A 49 11.74 -12.44 20.39
N GLN A 50 10.65 -12.34 19.63
CA GLN A 50 10.61 -12.50 18.19
C GLN A 50 10.04 -11.27 17.49
N ARG A 51 10.52 -11.03 16.27
CA ARG A 51 10.04 -9.94 15.40
C ARG A 51 10.03 -10.38 13.94
N GLY A 52 8.95 -10.07 13.22
CA GLY A 52 8.91 -10.15 11.76
C GLY A 52 9.27 -8.80 11.13
N ASN A 53 10.21 -8.80 10.18
CA ASN A 53 10.73 -7.59 9.52
C ASN A 53 10.24 -7.43 8.08
N GLY A 54 10.06 -8.54 7.36
CA GLY A 54 9.72 -8.52 5.93
C GLY A 54 8.82 -9.68 5.54
N LEU A 55 8.04 -9.50 4.47
CA LEU A 55 7.21 -10.57 3.91
C LEU A 55 7.25 -10.64 2.39
N SER A 56 7.05 -11.86 1.88
CA SER A 56 6.88 -12.14 0.46
C SER A 56 5.97 -13.34 0.28
N SER A 57 5.27 -13.41 -0.85
CA SER A 57 4.48 -14.59 -1.23
C SER A 57 4.95 -15.23 -2.52
N TYR A 58 4.70 -16.52 -2.65
CA TYR A 58 4.80 -17.25 -3.90
C TYR A 58 3.76 -18.37 -3.92
N ALA A 59 3.00 -18.48 -5.01
CA ALA A 59 1.88 -19.39 -5.12
C ALA A 59 0.92 -19.27 -3.93
N SER A 60 0.74 -20.35 -3.16
CA SER A 60 -0.16 -20.42 -2.02
C SER A 60 0.49 -20.17 -0.68
N ASP A 61 1.72 -19.66 -0.68
CA ASP A 61 2.54 -19.54 0.52
C ASP A 61 2.94 -18.10 0.79
N LEU A 62 3.00 -17.79 2.08
CA LEU A 62 3.54 -16.56 2.64
C LEU A 62 4.83 -16.89 3.39
N TYR A 63 5.86 -16.08 3.17
CA TYR A 63 7.15 -16.20 3.82
C TYR A 63 7.46 -14.93 4.60
N VAL A 64 8.03 -15.09 5.79
CA VAL A 64 8.36 -14.00 6.71
C VAL A 64 9.84 -14.05 7.05
N ALA A 65 10.53 -12.92 6.86
CA ALA A 65 11.86 -12.64 7.39
C ALA A 65 11.73 -12.04 8.79
N GLY A 66 12.63 -12.40 9.69
CA GLY A 66 12.62 -11.87 11.05
C GLY A 66 13.87 -12.20 11.85
N VAL A 67 13.71 -12.09 13.17
CA VAL A 67 14.69 -12.48 14.19
C VAL A 67 14.00 -13.20 15.34
N ASP A 68 14.69 -14.19 15.89
CA ASP A 68 14.38 -14.80 17.17
C ASP A 68 15.53 -14.50 18.13
N GLU A 69 15.33 -13.49 18.99
CA GLU A 69 16.32 -12.99 19.93
C GLU A 69 16.41 -13.87 21.20
N ALA A 70 15.47 -14.80 21.40
CA ALA A 70 15.41 -15.65 22.58
C ALA A 70 16.39 -16.83 22.55
N VAL A 71 16.80 -17.26 21.35
CA VAL A 71 17.63 -18.46 21.17
C VAL A 71 19.11 -18.11 21.05
N LEU A 72 19.96 -18.67 21.92
CA LEU A 72 21.42 -18.76 21.77
C LEU A 72 22.12 -17.45 21.30
N GLY A 73 21.79 -16.33 21.93
CA GLY A 73 22.35 -15.02 21.58
C GLY A 73 21.77 -14.40 20.31
N GLY A 74 20.58 -14.81 19.87
CA GLY A 74 19.85 -14.31 18.70
C GLY A 74 20.14 -15.08 17.41
N GLN A 75 19.09 -15.43 16.67
CA GLN A 75 19.15 -16.10 15.36
C GLN A 75 18.25 -15.38 14.35
N ALA A 76 18.64 -15.41 13.08
CA ALA A 76 17.76 -14.98 12.00
C ALA A 76 16.57 -15.95 11.90
N LEU A 77 15.36 -15.43 11.76
CA LEU A 77 14.13 -16.22 11.70
C LEU A 77 13.54 -16.17 10.30
N ALA A 78 13.24 -17.34 9.75
CA ALA A 78 12.49 -17.48 8.50
C ALA A 78 11.26 -18.35 8.75
N LEU A 79 10.07 -17.85 8.42
CA LEU A 79 8.82 -18.59 8.59
C LEU A 79 8.15 -18.81 7.24
N ARG A 80 7.42 -19.90 7.11
CA ARG A 80 6.46 -20.15 6.03
C ARG A 80 5.08 -20.42 6.61
N TYR A 81 4.09 -19.75 6.05
CA TYR A 81 2.69 -20.02 6.27
C TYR A 81 2.03 -20.48 4.97
N THR A 82 1.27 -21.57 5.02
CA THR A 82 0.36 -21.93 3.92
C THR A 82 -0.90 -21.07 4.05
N LEU A 83 -1.27 -20.39 2.97
CA LEU A 83 -2.47 -19.56 2.91
C LEU A 83 -3.66 -20.39 2.45
N ALA A 84 -4.77 -20.29 3.18
CA ALA A 84 -6.05 -20.85 2.78
C ALA A 84 -6.82 -19.79 1.97
N PHE A 85 -6.92 -19.98 0.64
CA PHE A 85 -7.53 -19.04 -0.30
C PHE A 85 -9.07 -18.97 -0.21
N ASP A 86 -9.67 -19.76 0.68
CA ASP A 86 -11.10 -19.87 0.93
C ASP A 86 -11.55 -19.11 2.19
N GLY A 87 -10.69 -18.24 2.72
CA GLY A 87 -10.96 -17.58 3.99
C GLY A 87 -10.63 -18.46 5.20
N GLY A 88 -9.89 -19.56 5.05
CA GLY A 88 -9.19 -20.21 6.16
C GLY A 88 -8.06 -19.33 6.72
N SER A 89 -7.53 -19.68 7.89
CA SER A 89 -6.45 -18.93 8.53
C SER A 89 -5.09 -19.43 8.04
N PRO A 90 -4.07 -18.57 7.86
CA PRO A 90 -2.73 -19.04 7.53
C PRO A 90 -2.24 -20.05 8.58
N VAL A 91 -1.62 -21.15 8.13
CA VAL A 91 -1.07 -22.19 9.02
C VAL A 91 0.43 -22.18 8.91
N LEU A 92 1.13 -22.11 10.04
CA LEU A 92 2.59 -22.21 10.07
C LEU A 92 3.01 -23.60 9.61
N ASP A 93 3.80 -23.68 8.54
CA ASP A 93 4.28 -24.94 7.98
C ASP A 93 5.70 -25.26 8.46
N TRP A 94 6.61 -24.30 8.32
CA TRP A 94 7.97 -24.43 8.87
C TRP A 94 8.49 -23.11 9.44
N ALA A 95 9.43 -23.25 10.38
CA ALA A 95 10.17 -22.16 10.99
C ALA A 95 11.65 -22.53 11.05
N ILE A 96 12.51 -21.68 10.51
CA ILE A 96 13.96 -21.87 10.43
C ILE A 96 14.63 -20.81 11.30
N ARG A 97 15.52 -21.25 12.18
CA ARG A 97 16.48 -20.40 12.88
C ARG A 97 17.83 -20.57 12.22
N TRP A 98 18.29 -19.54 11.53
CA TRP A 98 19.54 -19.56 10.78
C TRP A 98 20.58 -18.66 11.46
N PRO A 99 21.87 -19.06 11.47
CA PRO A 99 22.46 -20.26 10.84
C PRO A 99 22.32 -21.55 11.66
N GLY A 100 21.68 -21.51 12.82
CA GLY A 100 21.57 -22.64 13.74
C GLY A 100 22.83 -22.85 14.58
N ALA A 101 23.78 -21.91 14.54
CA ALA A 101 24.98 -21.90 15.36
C ALA A 101 24.85 -20.86 16.49
N ALA A 102 25.40 -21.16 17.67
CA ALA A 102 25.38 -20.22 18.79
C ALA A 102 26.05 -18.89 18.41
N ASN A 103 25.36 -17.78 18.67
CA ASN A 103 25.88 -16.46 18.38
C ASN A 103 26.90 -16.06 19.47
N GLY A 104 28.19 -16.17 19.12
CA GLY A 104 29.30 -15.81 20.02
C GLY A 104 29.49 -14.30 20.24
N SER A 105 28.75 -13.42 19.53
CA SER A 105 28.87 -11.96 19.71
C SER A 105 28.25 -11.45 21.01
N GLY A 106 27.38 -12.24 21.64
CA GLY A 106 26.56 -11.80 22.77
C GLY A 106 25.51 -10.73 22.42
N ASN A 107 25.43 -10.30 21.15
CA ASN A 107 24.47 -9.33 20.67
C ASN A 107 23.33 -10.03 19.90
N PRO A 108 22.08 -9.99 20.40
CA PRO A 108 20.92 -10.66 19.78
C PRO A 108 20.59 -10.14 18.37
N ASN A 109 21.06 -8.94 18.01
CA ASN A 109 20.79 -8.34 16.71
C ASN A 109 21.79 -8.73 15.62
N SER A 110 22.77 -9.60 15.91
CA SER A 110 23.85 -9.93 14.97
C SER A 110 23.47 -10.94 13.88
N GLU A 111 22.40 -11.71 14.09
CA GLU A 111 21.81 -12.63 13.11
C GLU A 111 20.37 -12.18 12.86
N VAL A 112 20.08 -11.61 11.70
CA VAL A 112 18.74 -11.12 11.39
C VAL A 112 18.46 -11.22 9.90
N PHE A 113 17.24 -11.64 9.55
CA PHE A 113 16.68 -11.42 8.24
C PHE A 113 15.76 -10.20 8.27
N GLU A 114 16.05 -9.23 7.43
CA GLU A 114 15.35 -7.94 7.32
C GLU A 114 14.36 -7.95 6.14
N GLY A 115 14.72 -8.63 5.04
CA GLY A 115 13.90 -8.72 3.84
C GLY A 115 13.80 -10.14 3.30
N VAL A 116 12.76 -10.42 2.52
CA VAL A 116 12.54 -11.71 1.87
C VAL A 116 11.93 -11.53 0.49
N VAL A 117 12.31 -12.37 -0.46
CA VAL A 117 11.63 -12.54 -1.74
C VAL A 117 11.49 -14.02 -2.06
N ALA A 118 10.25 -14.45 -2.36
CA ALA A 118 9.93 -15.82 -2.72
C ALA A 118 9.77 -15.95 -4.24
N THR A 119 10.32 -17.02 -4.81
CA THR A 119 10.28 -17.30 -6.24
C THR A 119 9.99 -18.78 -6.47
N ARG A 120 9.74 -19.16 -7.73
CA ARG A 120 9.64 -20.58 -8.11
C ARG A 120 10.88 -21.40 -7.73
N GLY A 121 12.05 -20.78 -7.75
CA GLY A 121 13.32 -21.47 -7.50
C GLY A 121 13.70 -21.59 -6.03
N GLY A 122 12.91 -21.06 -5.10
CA GLY A 122 13.25 -20.96 -3.67
C GLY A 122 12.98 -19.58 -3.10
N VAL A 123 13.30 -19.41 -1.82
CA VAL A 123 13.06 -18.18 -1.05
C VAL A 123 14.39 -17.59 -0.62
N VAL A 124 14.62 -16.32 -0.95
CA VAL A 124 15.85 -15.60 -0.62
C VAL A 124 15.57 -14.60 0.48
N PHE A 125 16.36 -14.68 1.55
CA PHE A 125 16.33 -13.79 2.69
C PHE A 125 17.56 -12.87 2.67
N ALA A 126 17.32 -11.59 2.90
CA ALA A 126 18.33 -10.54 3.02
C ALA A 126 18.48 -10.13 4.47
N GLY A 127 19.72 -9.90 4.89
CA GLY A 127 19.97 -9.44 6.25
C GLY A 127 21.45 -9.30 6.54
N ARG A 128 21.83 -9.68 7.75
CA ARG A 128 23.22 -9.73 8.21
C ARG A 128 23.46 -10.96 9.08
N SER A 129 24.71 -11.34 9.17
CA SER A 129 25.20 -12.41 10.05
C SER A 129 26.51 -11.99 10.65
N TRP A 130 26.81 -12.34 11.89
CA TRP A 130 28.15 -12.20 12.50
C TRP A 130 28.90 -13.52 12.48
N SER A 131 28.19 -14.60 12.82
CA SER A 131 28.77 -15.94 12.89
C SER A 131 29.25 -16.42 11.53
N GLN A 132 28.58 -16.03 10.45
CA GLN A 132 28.91 -16.48 9.09
C GLN A 132 29.84 -15.54 8.33
N THR A 133 30.16 -14.37 8.87
CA THR A 133 31.00 -13.38 8.18
C THR A 133 32.20 -12.97 9.03
N GLN A 134 33.05 -12.18 8.41
CA GLN A 134 34.26 -11.58 8.97
C GLN A 134 34.59 -10.34 8.13
N ASP A 135 35.41 -9.44 8.65
CA ASP A 135 35.95 -8.33 7.87
C ASP A 135 37.01 -8.82 6.85
N GLY A 136 37.58 -7.90 6.06
CA GLY A 136 38.58 -8.26 5.05
C GLY A 136 39.94 -8.68 5.60
N VAL A 137 40.17 -8.59 6.92
CA VAL A 137 41.40 -9.05 7.58
C VAL A 137 41.19 -10.30 8.45
N GLY A 138 39.95 -10.76 8.59
CA GLY A 138 39.59 -12.04 9.21
C GLY A 138 38.93 -11.94 10.59
N ASP A 139 38.71 -10.74 11.10
CA ASP A 139 38.05 -10.55 12.39
C ASP A 139 36.54 -10.75 12.26
N LYS A 140 35.93 -11.38 13.27
CA LYS A 140 34.48 -11.59 13.29
C LYS A 140 33.72 -10.27 13.40
N GLU A 141 32.82 -10.05 12.46
CA GLU A 141 32.01 -8.84 12.32
C GLU A 141 30.72 -9.18 11.58
N HIS A 142 29.62 -8.49 11.91
CA HIS A 142 28.38 -8.65 11.15
C HIS A 142 28.43 -7.93 9.81
N LYS A 143 28.31 -8.71 8.75
CA LYS A 143 28.25 -8.23 7.37
C LYS A 143 26.95 -8.67 6.70
N SER A 144 26.66 -8.03 5.57
CA SER A 144 25.48 -8.34 4.77
C SER A 144 25.50 -9.79 4.31
N VAL A 145 24.34 -10.45 4.34
CA VAL A 145 24.16 -11.80 3.78
C VAL A 145 22.89 -11.88 2.94
N LEU A 146 22.95 -12.70 1.88
CA LEU A 146 21.77 -13.28 1.26
C LEU A 146 21.79 -14.78 1.48
N VAL A 147 20.67 -15.33 1.93
CA VAL A 147 20.52 -16.75 2.21
C VAL A 147 19.34 -17.28 1.43
N LYS A 148 19.54 -18.32 0.63
CA LYS A 148 18.44 -18.96 -0.11
C LYS A 148 18.10 -20.30 0.51
N PHE A 149 16.81 -20.55 0.70
CA PHE A 149 16.28 -21.86 1.09
C PHE A 149 15.40 -22.46 -0.02
N PRO A 150 15.35 -23.80 -0.10
CA PRO A 150 14.26 -24.49 -0.78
C PRO A 150 12.89 -24.04 -0.28
N LEU A 151 11.86 -24.11 -1.14
CA LEU A 151 10.47 -23.82 -0.73
C LEU A 151 9.98 -24.79 0.39
N THR A 152 10.57 -25.99 0.44
CA THR A 152 10.35 -27.02 1.47
C THR A 152 11.05 -26.74 2.79
N GLY A 153 11.74 -25.61 2.93
CA GLY A 153 12.48 -25.23 4.14
C GLY A 153 13.96 -25.61 4.10
N ALA A 154 14.58 -25.71 5.28
CA ALA A 154 16.02 -25.94 5.47
C ALA A 154 16.46 -27.39 5.16
N THR A 155 16.30 -27.83 3.92
CA THR A 155 16.55 -29.23 3.49
C THR A 155 17.81 -29.42 2.64
N ALA A 156 18.50 -28.34 2.26
CA ALA A 156 19.73 -28.41 1.48
C ALA A 156 20.95 -28.68 2.37
N SER A 157 22.11 -28.94 1.75
CA SER A 157 23.35 -29.27 2.46
C SER A 157 24.19 -28.05 2.89
N GLY A 158 23.77 -26.83 2.52
CA GLY A 158 24.47 -25.62 2.91
C GLY A 158 24.24 -25.22 4.36
N ILE A 159 24.82 -24.08 4.75
CA ILE A 159 24.81 -23.57 6.12
C ILE A 159 23.37 -23.39 6.61
N GLY A 160 23.03 -24.03 7.73
CA GLY A 160 21.69 -23.98 8.32
C GLY A 160 20.59 -24.54 7.39
N GLY A 161 20.95 -25.41 6.44
CA GLY A 161 20.03 -26.02 5.47
C GLY A 161 19.74 -25.17 4.24
N ALA A 162 20.53 -24.12 3.99
CA ALA A 162 20.39 -23.24 2.83
C ALA A 162 20.90 -23.88 1.52
N ASP A 163 20.31 -23.51 0.39
CA ASP A 163 20.84 -23.81 -0.95
C ASP A 163 22.20 -23.14 -1.15
N TRP A 164 22.27 -21.86 -0.79
CA TRP A 164 23.49 -21.06 -0.86
C TRP A 164 23.41 -19.87 0.11
N VAL A 165 24.59 -19.34 0.45
CA VAL A 165 24.76 -18.14 1.27
C VAL A 165 25.76 -17.21 0.58
N ALA A 166 25.29 -16.06 0.10
CA ALA A 166 26.15 -15.01 -0.44
C ALA A 166 26.58 -14.07 0.68
N LYS A 167 27.88 -13.77 0.75
CA LYS A 167 28.53 -12.97 1.80
C LYS A 167 29.32 -11.83 1.17
N PRO A 168 28.64 -10.83 0.57
CA PRO A 168 29.35 -9.70 -0.02
C PRO A 168 30.13 -8.95 1.05
N ASN A 169 31.26 -8.39 0.64
CA ASN A 169 32.06 -7.51 1.47
C ASN A 169 32.14 -6.16 0.74
N PHE A 170 31.32 -5.18 1.15
CA PHE A 170 31.27 -3.89 0.47
C PHE A 170 32.49 -3.04 0.80
N PHE A 171 33.03 -3.16 2.02
CA PHE A 171 34.26 -2.51 2.41
C PHE A 171 35.21 -3.47 3.12
N ALA A 172 36.45 -3.57 2.64
CA ALA A 172 37.45 -4.51 3.15
C ALA A 172 37.89 -4.29 4.61
N TYR A 173 37.51 -3.17 5.24
CA TYR A 173 37.84 -2.84 6.63
C TYR A 173 36.65 -3.06 7.57
N ARG A 174 36.89 -2.89 8.89
CA ARG A 174 35.85 -2.98 9.92
C ARG A 174 34.71 -1.99 9.67
N GLY A 175 33.49 -2.50 9.71
CA GLY A 175 32.25 -1.75 9.63
C GLY A 175 31.03 -2.66 9.52
N ASN A 176 29.94 -2.27 10.17
CA ASN A 176 28.64 -2.90 10.09
C ASN A 176 28.06 -2.82 8.67
N GLU A 177 27.61 -3.96 8.15
CA GLU A 177 26.88 -4.03 6.89
C GLU A 177 25.62 -4.89 7.07
N SER A 178 24.53 -4.47 6.44
CA SER A 178 23.30 -5.26 6.40
C SER A 178 22.54 -4.98 5.11
N PHE A 179 22.03 -6.02 4.49
CA PHE A 179 20.88 -5.86 3.60
C PHE A 179 19.63 -5.64 4.45
N LEU A 180 18.75 -4.77 3.96
CA LEU A 180 17.46 -4.43 4.55
C LEU A 180 16.29 -4.90 3.68
N SER A 181 16.52 -5.07 2.38
CA SER A 181 15.48 -5.45 1.43
C SER A 181 16.08 -6.24 0.27
N VAL A 182 15.25 -7.11 -0.34
CA VAL A 182 15.60 -7.88 -1.52
C VAL A 182 14.40 -7.94 -2.48
N ALA A 183 14.70 -7.83 -3.78
CA ALA A 183 13.73 -7.95 -4.86
C ALA A 183 14.22 -8.95 -5.90
N PHE A 184 13.28 -9.50 -6.67
CA PHE A 184 13.55 -10.37 -7.80
C PHE A 184 12.94 -9.76 -9.06
N GLY A 185 13.70 -9.67 -10.14
CA GLY A 185 13.23 -9.03 -11.37
C GLY A 185 14.06 -9.41 -12.59
N ALA A 186 13.43 -9.28 -13.76
CA ALA A 186 14.07 -9.55 -15.04
C ALA A 186 15.06 -8.44 -15.43
N ASP A 187 15.98 -8.76 -16.33
CA ASP A 187 16.73 -7.77 -17.13
C ASP A 187 15.82 -6.98 -18.08
N ARG A 188 16.38 -5.98 -18.77
CA ARG A 188 15.60 -5.10 -19.67
C ARG A 188 15.01 -5.81 -20.88
N ILE A 189 15.57 -6.95 -21.28
CA ILE A 189 15.07 -7.74 -22.41
C ILE A 189 14.13 -8.88 -21.96
N GLY A 190 13.94 -9.08 -20.66
CA GLY A 190 13.08 -10.11 -20.09
C GLY A 190 13.63 -11.53 -20.14
N SER A 191 14.92 -11.71 -20.47
CA SER A 191 15.55 -13.02 -20.73
C SER A 191 15.94 -13.75 -19.45
N THR A 192 16.47 -13.00 -18.49
CA THR A 192 17.11 -13.53 -17.29
C THR A 192 16.62 -12.76 -16.09
N HIS A 193 16.45 -13.44 -14.96
CA HIS A 193 16.05 -12.82 -13.70
C HIS A 193 17.20 -12.81 -12.69
N TYR A 194 17.25 -11.75 -11.90
CA TYR A 194 18.28 -11.52 -10.89
C TYR A 194 17.65 -11.13 -9.55
N PHE A 195 18.39 -11.41 -8.49
CA PHE A 195 18.11 -10.87 -7.17
C PHE A 195 18.83 -9.53 -7.01
N TYR A 196 18.14 -8.55 -6.44
CA TYR A 196 18.68 -7.24 -6.11
C TYR A 196 18.51 -7.02 -4.63
N ALA A 197 19.59 -6.72 -3.92
CA ALA A 197 19.55 -6.48 -2.47
C ALA A 197 20.05 -5.08 -2.15
N SER A 198 19.32 -4.36 -1.30
CA SER A 198 19.69 -3.03 -0.83
C SER A 198 19.78 -2.98 0.68
N GLY A 199 20.54 -2.03 1.20
CA GLY A 199 20.70 -1.84 2.63
C GLY A 199 21.71 -0.74 2.94
N TYR A 200 22.57 -0.99 3.93
CA TYR A 200 23.66 -0.08 4.29
C TYR A 200 24.97 -0.82 4.54
N ALA A 201 26.07 -0.10 4.34
CA ALA A 201 27.41 -0.51 4.73
C ALA A 201 28.16 0.67 5.37
N GLN A 202 28.98 0.42 6.38
CA GLN A 202 29.77 1.47 7.03
C GLN A 202 31.04 1.79 6.25
N ALA A 203 31.08 2.98 5.66
CA ALA A 203 32.29 3.59 5.15
C ALA A 203 33.14 4.18 6.30
N ASN A 204 34.46 4.01 6.22
CA ASN A 204 35.43 4.48 7.21
C ASN A 204 35.13 4.04 8.65
N GLY A 205 34.47 2.88 8.84
CA GLY A 205 34.12 2.30 10.14
C GLY A 205 33.03 3.02 10.94
N ALA A 206 32.37 4.05 10.39
CA ALA A 206 31.37 4.82 11.14
C ALA A 206 30.19 5.34 10.30
N ASN A 207 30.40 5.68 9.03
CA ASN A 207 29.39 6.37 8.22
C ASN A 207 28.58 5.37 7.40
N ASN A 208 27.28 5.25 7.64
CA ASN A 208 26.44 4.37 6.86
C ASN A 208 26.25 4.94 5.45
N THR A 209 26.46 4.14 4.41
CA THR A 209 26.10 4.51 3.04
C THR A 209 25.13 3.48 2.47
N ALA A 210 24.20 3.96 1.65
CA ALA A 210 23.25 3.09 0.97
C ALA A 210 24.01 2.22 -0.03
N ILE A 211 23.64 0.94 -0.09
CA ILE A 211 24.25 -0.04 -0.99
C ILE A 211 23.19 -0.75 -1.83
N LEU A 212 23.63 -1.24 -2.98
CA LEU A 212 22.85 -2.09 -3.90
C LEU A 212 23.77 -3.17 -4.47
N ALA A 213 23.29 -4.40 -4.56
CA ALA A 213 24.00 -5.48 -5.25
C ALA A 213 23.05 -6.36 -6.04
N GLN A 214 23.55 -6.91 -7.15
CA GLN A 214 22.83 -7.83 -8.03
C GLN A 214 23.47 -9.22 -7.99
N TYR A 215 22.63 -10.25 -7.92
CA TYR A 215 23.03 -11.65 -7.86
C TYR A 215 22.27 -12.49 -8.88
N THR A 216 22.94 -13.50 -9.41
CA THR A 216 22.34 -14.59 -10.18
C THR A 216 21.48 -15.51 -9.30
N SER A 217 20.71 -16.40 -9.92
CA SER A 217 19.83 -17.34 -9.22
C SER A 217 20.55 -18.36 -8.31
N ASP A 218 21.84 -18.58 -8.55
CA ASP A 218 22.74 -19.44 -7.78
C ASP A 218 23.53 -18.68 -6.68
N GLY A 219 23.25 -17.39 -6.49
CA GLY A 219 23.89 -16.58 -5.45
C GLY A 219 25.22 -15.93 -5.84
N THR A 220 25.65 -16.03 -7.10
CA THR A 220 26.87 -15.36 -7.57
C THR A 220 26.67 -13.85 -7.68
N LEU A 221 27.54 -13.06 -7.04
CA LEU A 221 27.55 -11.60 -7.14
C LEU A 221 27.97 -11.16 -8.55
N ARG A 222 27.14 -10.36 -9.23
CA ARG A 222 27.47 -9.78 -10.54
C ARG A 222 28.10 -8.41 -10.41
N TRP A 223 27.48 -7.55 -9.62
CA TRP A 223 27.97 -6.21 -9.35
C TRP A 223 27.39 -5.68 -8.04
N SER A 224 28.10 -4.70 -7.45
CA SER A 224 27.64 -3.92 -6.31
C SER A 224 27.88 -2.43 -6.54
N ARG A 225 27.11 -1.59 -5.85
CA ARG A 225 27.17 -0.13 -5.90
C ARG A 225 27.01 0.46 -4.51
N VAL A 226 27.74 1.55 -4.28
CA VAL A 226 27.56 2.48 -3.16
C VAL A 226 26.77 3.67 -3.71
N LEU A 227 25.61 3.94 -3.12
CA LEU A 227 24.60 4.88 -3.64
C LEU A 227 24.68 6.24 -2.96
N GLY A 228 25.06 6.25 -1.67
CA GLY A 228 25.24 7.46 -0.88
C GLY A 228 26.67 7.97 -0.92
N ASN A 229 26.88 9.13 -0.30
CA ASN A 229 28.22 9.68 -0.11
C ASN A 229 28.91 9.00 1.10
N THR A 230 30.21 8.74 0.99
CA THR A 230 31.03 8.07 2.02
C THR A 230 31.80 9.05 2.93
N GLY A 231 31.59 10.36 2.73
CA GLY A 231 32.20 11.43 3.50
C GLY A 231 31.75 11.46 4.96
N ALA A 232 32.50 12.19 5.78
CA ALA A 232 32.23 12.31 7.21
C ALA A 232 30.81 12.88 7.47
N TYR A 233 30.10 12.31 8.45
CA TYR A 233 28.75 12.73 8.87
C TYR A 233 27.64 12.53 7.83
N MET A 234 27.95 11.86 6.72
CA MET A 234 26.99 11.55 5.68
C MET A 234 26.44 10.14 5.88
N SER A 235 25.22 10.04 6.39
CA SER A 235 24.51 8.77 6.56
C SER A 235 23.48 8.57 5.44
N SER A 236 23.45 7.37 4.86
CA SER A 236 22.44 6.93 3.90
C SER A 236 22.09 5.46 4.09
N PHE A 237 20.85 5.10 3.78
CA PHE A 237 20.32 3.74 3.90
C PHE A 237 19.43 3.42 2.70
N GLY A 238 19.60 2.27 2.06
CA GLY A 238 18.67 1.76 1.04
C GLY A 238 17.60 0.87 1.68
N THR A 239 16.53 1.46 2.20
CA THR A 239 15.52 0.81 3.04
C THR A 239 14.61 -0.15 2.28
N ALA A 240 14.37 0.08 0.99
CA ALA A 240 13.57 -0.81 0.15
C ALA A 240 14.11 -0.88 -1.27
N VAL A 241 13.97 -2.04 -1.91
CA VAL A 241 14.29 -2.24 -3.33
C VAL A 241 13.12 -2.87 -4.05
N THR A 242 12.87 -2.43 -5.28
CA THR A 242 11.90 -3.05 -6.19
C THR A 242 12.42 -3.03 -7.62
N THR A 243 11.75 -3.78 -8.50
CA THR A 243 12.07 -3.78 -9.93
C THR A 243 10.84 -3.43 -10.73
N LEU A 244 11.03 -2.71 -11.83
CA LEU A 244 9.97 -2.37 -12.77
C LEU A 244 10.59 -2.20 -14.16
N ASN A 245 10.05 -2.93 -15.14
CA ASN A 245 10.43 -2.85 -16.55
C ASN A 245 11.95 -2.99 -16.80
N GLY A 246 12.59 -3.93 -16.08
CA GLY A 246 14.02 -4.23 -16.22
C GLY A 246 14.96 -3.23 -15.56
N TYR A 247 14.43 -2.26 -14.81
CA TYR A 247 15.19 -1.37 -13.96
C TYR A 247 15.01 -1.74 -12.49
N VAL A 248 16.00 -1.39 -11.69
CA VAL A 248 15.96 -1.52 -10.24
C VAL A 248 15.84 -0.14 -9.60
N TYR A 249 14.96 -0.04 -8.61
CA TYR A 249 14.68 1.19 -7.88
C TYR A 249 14.96 0.94 -6.41
N VAL A 250 15.78 1.79 -5.81
CA VAL A 250 16.09 1.75 -4.38
C VAL A 250 15.46 2.97 -3.74
N LEU A 251 14.55 2.76 -2.80
CA LEU A 251 14.10 3.79 -1.88
C LEU A 251 15.04 3.78 -0.68
N GLY A 252 15.32 4.97 -0.17
CA GLY A 252 16.11 5.10 1.02
C GLY A 252 16.20 6.52 1.51
N LEU A 253 17.08 6.72 2.47
CA LEU A 253 17.33 8.01 3.10
C LEU A 253 18.75 8.44 2.83
N THR A 254 18.97 9.75 2.69
CA THR A 254 20.32 10.29 2.54
C THR A 254 20.45 11.67 3.16
N HIS A 255 21.63 11.93 3.76
CA HIS A 255 22.10 13.28 4.08
C HIS A 255 22.70 14.01 2.85
N TYR A 256 22.74 13.41 1.66
CA TYR A 256 23.38 14.01 0.49
C TYR A 256 22.42 14.89 -0.37
N PRO A 257 22.88 16.02 -0.95
CA PRO A 257 24.10 16.74 -0.56
C PRO A 257 23.96 17.25 0.87
N TYR A 258 25.08 17.25 1.62
CA TYR A 258 25.15 17.68 3.02
C TYR A 258 25.00 19.19 3.11
N THR A 259 23.77 19.65 3.02
CA THR A 259 23.43 21.07 3.13
C THR A 259 22.95 21.42 4.52
N ASP A 260 22.50 20.43 5.30
CA ASP A 260 22.02 20.57 6.67
C ASP A 260 22.32 19.26 7.44
N PRO A 261 23.08 19.31 8.55
CA PRO A 261 23.40 18.16 9.38
C PRO A 261 22.17 17.45 9.99
N THR A 262 21.02 18.14 10.04
CA THR A 262 19.79 17.65 10.66
C THR A 262 18.76 17.13 9.65
N ALA A 263 19.03 17.25 8.34
CA ALA A 263 18.07 16.94 7.29
C ALA A 263 18.37 15.63 6.54
N THR A 264 17.63 14.57 6.87
CA THR A 264 17.53 13.35 6.06
C THR A 264 16.49 13.52 4.97
N LYS A 265 16.83 13.19 3.72
CA LYS A 265 15.93 13.29 2.56
C LYS A 265 15.49 11.90 2.13
N VAL A 266 14.18 11.70 1.95
CA VAL A 266 13.65 10.54 1.21
C VAL A 266 14.17 10.61 -0.22
N THR A 267 14.87 9.55 -0.64
CA THR A 267 15.55 9.50 -1.93
C THR A 267 15.26 8.20 -2.66
N LEU A 268 15.02 8.31 -3.95
CA LEU A 268 14.80 7.23 -4.89
C LEU A 268 15.94 7.21 -5.90
N TRP A 269 16.70 6.12 -5.93
CA TRP A 269 17.72 5.87 -6.95
C TRP A 269 17.20 4.88 -7.98
N LYS A 270 17.44 5.15 -9.27
CA LYS A 270 17.16 4.22 -10.37
C LYS A 270 18.46 3.76 -11.01
N TYR A 271 18.59 2.45 -11.21
CA TYR A 271 19.69 1.83 -11.93
C TYR A 271 19.16 0.94 -13.05
N ASP A 272 19.96 0.79 -14.11
CA ASP A 272 19.73 -0.24 -15.12
C ASP A 272 20.23 -1.62 -14.65
N ASP A 273 19.92 -2.65 -15.44
CA ASP A 273 20.29 -4.05 -15.20
C ASP A 273 21.80 -4.32 -15.25
N ALA A 274 22.59 -3.40 -15.82
CA ALA A 274 24.05 -3.42 -15.82
C ALA A 274 24.67 -2.68 -14.61
N GLY A 275 23.84 -2.07 -13.76
CA GLY A 275 24.26 -1.34 -12.57
C GLY A 275 24.73 0.09 -12.87
N ASN A 276 24.34 0.70 -13.99
CA ASN A 276 24.56 2.12 -14.23
C ASN A 276 23.45 2.94 -13.58
N GLN A 277 23.82 4.04 -12.90
CA GLN A 277 22.84 4.95 -12.33
C GLN A 277 22.14 5.73 -13.45
N VAL A 278 20.82 5.61 -13.51
CA VAL A 278 19.99 6.31 -14.51
C VAL A 278 19.59 7.69 -13.98
N TRP A 279 19.02 7.74 -12.77
CA TRP A 279 18.69 9.00 -12.11
C TRP A 279 18.56 8.84 -10.60
N VAL A 280 18.59 9.98 -9.89
CA VAL A 280 18.29 10.09 -8.45
C VAL A 280 17.26 11.19 -8.25
N ARG A 281 16.29 10.96 -7.36
CA ARG A 281 15.27 11.94 -6.96
C ARG A 281 15.17 12.00 -5.46
N SER A 282 15.23 13.20 -4.90
CA SER A 282 15.11 13.41 -3.45
C SER A 282 14.00 14.41 -3.16
N GLN A 283 13.25 14.17 -2.08
CA GLN A 283 12.23 15.09 -1.60
C GLN A 283 12.75 15.92 -0.43
N GLN A 284 12.27 17.17 -0.34
CA GLN A 284 12.51 18.03 0.82
C GLN A 284 11.58 17.63 1.98
N GLY A 285 12.11 17.73 3.20
CA GLY A 285 11.44 17.31 4.44
C GLY A 285 12.39 16.47 5.27
N ASN A 286 12.35 16.64 6.59
CA ASN A 286 13.15 15.84 7.51
C ASN A 286 12.37 14.57 7.86
N LEU A 287 13.08 13.52 8.29
CA LEU A 287 12.44 12.31 8.79
C LEU A 287 12.56 12.24 10.31
N PRO A 288 11.57 11.65 11.00
CA PRO A 288 11.67 11.41 12.42
C PRO A 288 12.79 10.40 12.71
N GLY A 289 13.81 10.84 13.46
CA GLY A 289 14.85 9.98 14.02
C GLY A 289 15.99 9.56 13.07
N TRP A 290 16.96 8.81 13.63
CA TRP A 290 18.24 8.46 12.99
C TRP A 290 18.15 7.35 11.92
N ARG A 291 16.97 6.71 11.79
CA ARG A 291 16.68 5.61 10.86
C ARG A 291 15.24 5.72 10.34
N GLY A 292 14.84 6.88 9.83
CA GLY A 292 13.48 7.04 9.26
C GLY A 292 13.13 5.84 8.37
N THR A 293 11.90 5.36 8.47
CA THR A 293 11.46 4.20 7.69
C THR A 293 10.75 4.65 6.42
N GLY A 294 10.90 3.85 5.36
CA GLY A 294 10.27 4.09 4.08
C GLY A 294 10.14 2.80 3.29
N SER A 295 8.97 2.62 2.70
CA SER A 295 8.58 1.45 1.90
C SER A 295 8.15 1.86 0.49
N LEU A 296 8.42 0.97 -0.47
CA LEU A 296 8.30 1.21 -1.89
C LEU A 296 7.53 0.06 -2.54
N VAL A 297 6.51 0.38 -3.35
CA VAL A 297 5.85 -0.56 -4.25
C VAL A 297 5.81 0.03 -5.66
N ALA A 298 6.08 -0.80 -6.67
CA ALA A 298 5.98 -0.43 -8.07
C ALA A 298 4.79 -1.14 -8.71
N SER A 299 4.19 -0.52 -9.72
CA SER A 299 3.10 -1.12 -10.48
C SER A 299 3.07 -0.66 -11.92
N ARG A 300 2.53 -1.50 -12.81
CA ARG A 300 2.25 -1.12 -14.20
C ARG A 300 0.89 -0.44 -14.31
N ARG A 301 0.80 0.61 -15.11
CA ARG A 301 -0.48 1.26 -15.41
C ARG A 301 -1.34 0.32 -16.25
N TYR A 302 -2.65 0.41 -16.03
CA TYR A 302 -3.63 -0.39 -16.78
C TYR A 302 -3.52 -0.12 -18.29
N HIS A 303 -3.49 -1.18 -19.10
CA HIS A 303 -3.27 -1.14 -20.57
C HIS A 303 -2.05 -0.32 -21.03
N SER A 304 -1.00 -0.26 -20.20
CA SER A 304 0.25 0.41 -20.57
C SER A 304 1.45 -0.45 -20.23
N THR A 305 2.53 -0.27 -21.00
CA THR A 305 3.85 -0.76 -20.63
C THR A 305 4.53 0.13 -19.60
N ALA A 306 4.06 1.37 -19.42
CA ALA A 306 4.54 2.29 -18.40
C ALA A 306 4.01 1.90 -17.02
N GLY A 307 4.81 2.16 -15.99
CA GLY A 307 4.45 1.99 -14.60
C GLY A 307 4.71 3.23 -13.76
N ASP A 308 4.31 3.12 -12.50
CA ASP A 308 4.48 4.12 -11.48
C ASP A 308 5.11 3.50 -10.22
N LEU A 309 5.76 4.35 -9.44
CA LEU A 309 6.42 4.02 -8.20
C LEU A 309 5.67 4.74 -7.08
N TYR A 310 5.22 4.00 -6.07
CA TYR A 310 4.51 4.51 -4.91
C TYR A 310 5.35 4.32 -3.66
N ILE A 311 5.52 5.39 -2.90
CA ILE A 311 6.35 5.43 -1.69
C ILE A 311 5.46 5.80 -0.51
N ALA A 312 5.66 5.12 0.62
CA ALA A 312 5.20 5.56 1.93
C ALA A 312 6.39 5.70 2.89
N ALA A 313 6.47 6.82 3.59
CA ALA A 313 7.51 7.09 4.60
C ALA A 313 6.93 7.92 5.74
N GLY A 314 7.64 8.04 6.87
CA GLY A 314 7.37 9.12 7.83
C GLY A 314 7.82 10.48 7.26
N ILE A 315 7.38 11.61 7.83
CA ILE A 315 7.95 12.95 7.59
C ILE A 315 7.76 13.82 8.84
N THR A 316 8.76 14.64 9.16
CA THR A 316 8.71 15.68 10.19
C THR A 316 8.93 17.06 9.56
N TYR A 317 8.32 18.08 10.16
CA TYR A 317 8.49 19.47 9.74
C TYR A 317 9.31 20.22 10.78
N SER A 318 10.58 20.51 10.48
CA SER A 318 11.53 21.17 11.39
C SER A 318 11.69 20.41 12.73
N SER A 319 12.22 21.06 13.78
CA SER A 319 12.39 20.50 15.12
C SER A 319 11.08 20.20 15.87
N SER A 320 9.99 19.89 15.14
CA SER A 320 8.69 19.60 15.71
C SER A 320 8.67 18.26 16.44
N THR A 321 7.73 18.15 17.38
CA THR A 321 7.50 16.95 18.21
C THR A 321 6.48 15.98 17.61
N PHE A 322 6.15 16.09 16.32
CA PHE A 322 5.20 15.21 15.61
C PHE A 322 5.71 14.77 14.24
N SER A 323 5.30 13.58 13.79
CA SER A 323 5.54 13.06 12.45
C SER A 323 4.24 12.66 11.75
N GLU A 324 4.22 12.82 10.43
CA GLU A 324 3.09 12.49 9.56
C GLU A 324 3.51 11.43 8.53
N VAL A 325 2.55 10.83 7.83
CA VAL A 325 2.79 9.89 6.74
C VAL A 325 2.96 10.65 5.42
N LEU A 326 4.12 10.50 4.78
CA LEU A 326 4.38 11.00 3.44
C LEU A 326 4.08 9.92 2.40
N LEU A 327 3.20 10.23 1.45
CA LEU A 327 3.01 9.44 0.24
C LEU A 327 3.53 10.18 -0.97
N LEU A 328 4.25 9.47 -1.84
CA LEU A 328 4.76 10.00 -3.10
C LEU A 328 4.41 9.05 -4.24
N ARG A 329 4.15 9.61 -5.42
CA ARG A 329 4.04 8.86 -6.66
C ARG A 329 4.96 9.43 -7.71
N TYR A 330 5.76 8.58 -8.33
CA TYR A 330 6.63 8.92 -9.45
C TYR A 330 6.27 8.10 -10.68
N ASP A 331 6.55 8.64 -11.86
CA ASP A 331 6.69 7.83 -13.07
C ASP A 331 8.11 7.23 -13.19
N GLU A 332 8.31 6.35 -14.18
CA GLU A 332 9.61 5.70 -14.43
C GLU A 332 10.72 6.65 -14.91
N VAL A 333 10.36 7.85 -15.39
CA VAL A 333 11.32 8.88 -15.82
C VAL A 333 11.80 9.71 -14.62
N GLY A 334 11.13 9.57 -13.47
CA GLY A 334 11.46 10.24 -12.23
C GLY A 334 10.75 11.59 -12.08
N ASN A 335 9.65 11.82 -12.79
CA ASN A 335 8.77 12.96 -12.52
C ASN A 335 7.90 12.64 -11.30
N LEU A 336 7.83 13.57 -10.34
CA LEU A 336 6.90 13.50 -9.23
C LEU A 336 5.50 13.80 -9.77
N LEU A 337 4.61 12.81 -9.77
CA LEU A 337 3.24 12.95 -10.24
C LEU A 337 2.35 13.59 -9.16
N TRP A 338 2.51 13.14 -7.90
CA TRP A 338 1.87 13.77 -6.76
C TRP A 338 2.64 13.52 -5.45
N ARG A 339 2.40 14.40 -4.47
CA ARG A 339 2.88 14.32 -3.09
C ARG A 339 1.72 14.54 -2.14
N ARG A 340 1.56 13.66 -1.15
CA ARG A 340 0.51 13.75 -0.13
C ARG A 340 1.10 13.56 1.25
N VAL A 341 0.51 14.24 2.22
CA VAL A 341 0.89 14.13 3.62
C VAL A 341 -0.39 13.83 4.38
N LEU A 342 -0.39 12.70 5.06
CA LEU A 342 -1.53 12.15 5.75
C LEU A 342 -1.20 12.06 7.24
N ARG A 343 -2.20 12.23 8.08
CA ARG A 343 -2.10 11.92 9.50
C ARG A 343 -2.63 10.52 9.74
N ALA A 344 -2.01 9.80 10.67
CA ALA A 344 -2.70 8.65 11.20
C ALA A 344 -3.93 9.13 11.99
N PRO A 345 -4.89 8.24 12.22
CA PRO A 345 -6.10 8.60 12.94
C PRO A 345 -5.75 8.85 14.41
N THR A 346 -6.42 9.80 15.04
CA THR A 346 -6.14 10.17 16.44
C THR A 346 -7.40 10.06 17.29
N MET A 347 -7.26 9.59 18.54
CA MET A 347 -8.36 9.63 19.52
C MET A 347 -8.48 10.99 20.25
N SER A 348 -7.49 11.88 20.08
CA SER A 348 -7.53 13.25 20.61
C SER A 348 -6.79 14.24 19.70
N ASN A 349 -6.87 15.53 20.00
CA ASN A 349 -6.15 16.60 19.29
C ASN A 349 -4.66 16.72 19.65
N THR A 350 -4.08 15.72 20.31
CA THR A 350 -2.67 15.68 20.69
C THR A 350 -1.72 15.46 19.51
N VAL A 351 -0.48 15.89 19.71
CA VAL A 351 0.71 15.65 18.88
C VAL A 351 0.90 14.13 18.69
N SER A 352 0.86 13.63 17.45
CA SER A 352 1.07 12.22 17.10
C SER A 352 2.42 12.00 16.42
N TYR A 353 3.02 10.84 16.64
CA TYR A 353 4.11 10.33 15.82
C TYR A 353 3.57 9.25 14.91
N ASP A 354 3.37 9.58 13.63
CA ASP A 354 2.88 8.63 12.65
C ASP A 354 4.03 8.24 11.72
N ILE A 355 4.28 6.94 11.61
CA ILE A 355 5.39 6.40 10.82
C ILE A 355 4.88 5.26 9.94
N ALA A 356 4.98 5.43 8.62
CA ALA A 356 4.67 4.36 7.69
C ALA A 356 5.83 3.36 7.57
N HIS A 357 5.47 2.08 7.52
CA HIS A 357 6.40 0.94 7.42
C HIS A 357 6.06 0.00 6.25
N GLY A 358 4.78 -0.13 5.86
CA GLY A 358 4.37 -1.01 4.77
C GLY A 358 3.48 -0.28 3.77
N ILE A 359 3.59 -0.65 2.49
CA ILE A 359 2.68 -0.20 1.45
C ILE A 359 2.34 -1.37 0.52
N ALA A 360 1.06 -1.54 0.24
CA ALA A 360 0.56 -2.50 -0.74
C ALA A 360 -0.38 -1.80 -1.71
N LEU A 361 -0.48 -2.33 -2.94
CA LEU A 361 -1.33 -1.77 -3.98
C LEU A 361 -2.30 -2.84 -4.48
N ASN A 362 -3.58 -2.51 -4.60
CA ASN A 362 -4.56 -3.30 -5.33
C ASN A 362 -4.48 -3.02 -6.84
N ASP A 363 -3.41 -3.49 -7.47
CA ASP A 363 -3.22 -3.54 -8.91
C ASP A 363 -3.62 -4.91 -9.48
N HIS A 364 -4.90 -5.18 -9.62
CA HIS A 364 -5.29 -6.23 -10.57
C HIS A 364 -5.08 -5.70 -11.98
N ALA A 365 -4.42 -6.46 -12.86
CA ALA A 365 -4.22 -6.10 -14.27
C ALA A 365 -5.51 -5.86 -15.07
N ARG A 366 -6.69 -6.03 -14.45
CA ARG A 366 -8.03 -5.80 -14.99
C ARG A 366 -8.82 -4.70 -14.26
N THR A 367 -8.29 -4.13 -13.17
CA THR A 367 -9.02 -3.07 -12.45
C THR A 367 -8.80 -1.72 -13.13
N PRO A 368 -9.87 -0.98 -13.47
CA PRO A 368 -9.74 0.38 -13.94
C PRO A 368 -9.09 1.27 -12.85
N PRO A 369 -8.53 2.44 -13.21
CA PRO A 369 -7.84 3.32 -12.26
C PRO A 369 -8.66 3.71 -11.01
N GLU A 370 -9.99 3.72 -11.12
CA GLU A 370 -10.93 3.99 -10.02
C GLU A 370 -11.03 2.83 -9.00
N GLY A 371 -10.57 1.62 -9.36
CA GLY A 371 -10.50 0.46 -8.49
C GLY A 371 -9.11 0.18 -7.91
N GLN A 372 -8.12 1.04 -8.19
CA GLN A 372 -6.79 0.94 -7.59
C GLN A 372 -6.78 1.62 -6.22
N TRP A 373 -6.27 0.93 -5.21
CA TRP A 373 -6.14 1.42 -3.84
C TRP A 373 -4.74 1.16 -3.31
N LEU A 374 -4.16 2.15 -2.65
CA LEU A 374 -2.97 2.02 -1.83
C LEU A 374 -3.39 1.75 -0.39
N TYR A 375 -2.78 0.73 0.19
CA TYR A 375 -2.96 0.31 1.58
C TYR A 375 -1.65 0.57 2.30
N VAL A 376 -1.67 1.48 3.27
CA VAL A 376 -0.47 1.92 4.00
C VAL A 376 -0.58 1.46 5.44
N PHE A 377 0.44 0.74 5.90
CA PHE A 377 0.55 0.26 7.27
C PHE A 377 1.66 1.00 7.98
N GLY A 378 1.42 1.36 9.23
CA GLY A 378 2.40 2.06 10.04
C GLY A 378 2.07 2.00 11.52
N LYS A 379 2.88 2.69 12.31
CA LYS A 379 2.68 2.81 13.75
C LYS A 379 2.33 4.23 14.15
N THR A 380 1.48 4.36 15.16
CA THR A 380 1.12 5.65 15.77
C THR A 380 1.04 5.52 17.28
N ASN A 381 1.34 6.58 18.03
CA ASN A 381 1.15 6.64 19.47
C ASN A 381 -0.14 7.39 19.85
N ALA A 382 -1.02 7.67 18.88
CA ALA A 382 -2.23 8.47 19.08
C ALA A 382 -3.50 7.63 19.35
N LEU A 383 -3.35 6.30 19.48
CA LEU A 383 -4.45 5.33 19.46
C LEU A 383 -4.53 4.45 20.72
N GLY A 384 -4.17 4.96 21.89
CA GLY A 384 -4.28 4.20 23.13
C GLY A 384 -3.92 5.03 24.37
N THR A 385 -3.90 4.37 25.53
CA THR A 385 -3.44 4.99 26.79
C THR A 385 -1.94 4.87 26.99
N ASN A 386 -1.26 3.88 26.37
CA ASN A 386 0.21 3.68 26.39
C ASN A 386 0.66 2.80 25.19
N GLY A 387 1.82 3.11 24.60
CA GLY A 387 2.46 2.28 23.55
C GLY A 387 2.31 2.80 22.11
N TRP A 388 2.95 2.11 21.17
CA TRP A 388 2.72 2.26 19.73
C TRP A 388 1.63 1.29 19.25
N ASP A 389 0.75 1.74 18.36
CA ASP A 389 -0.32 0.93 17.79
C ASP A 389 -0.20 0.87 16.26
N VAL A 390 -0.74 -0.18 15.65
CA VAL A 390 -0.78 -0.35 14.20
C VAL A 390 -1.93 0.45 13.60
N PHE A 391 -1.64 1.30 12.61
CA PHE A 391 -2.65 1.90 11.74
C PHE A 391 -2.61 1.37 10.32
N HIS A 392 -3.77 1.44 9.67
CA HIS A 392 -3.99 1.19 8.25
C HIS A 392 -4.70 2.40 7.61
N LEU A 393 -4.18 2.89 6.48
CA LEU A 393 -4.81 3.93 5.64
C LEU A 393 -5.08 3.39 4.23
N GLU A 394 -6.27 3.69 3.71
CA GLU A 394 -6.66 3.42 2.32
C GLU A 394 -6.68 4.71 1.51
N GLN A 395 -6.00 4.70 0.36
CA GLN A 395 -5.91 5.87 -0.51
C GLN A 395 -6.08 5.50 -1.99
N MET A 396 -7.05 6.13 -2.66
CA MET A 396 -7.13 6.07 -4.12
C MET A 396 -5.99 6.89 -4.76
N PRO A 397 -5.19 6.31 -5.69
CA PRO A 397 -4.13 7.01 -6.41
C PRO A 397 -4.61 8.14 -7.34
N SER A 398 -5.89 8.11 -7.74
CA SER A 398 -6.51 8.99 -8.74
C SER A 398 -7.30 10.16 -8.15
N SER A 399 -7.63 10.16 -6.85
CA SER A 399 -8.40 11.25 -6.25
C SER A 399 -7.49 12.44 -5.88
N ASP A 400 -7.77 13.63 -6.43
CA ASP A 400 -7.08 14.88 -6.06
C ASP A 400 -7.61 15.50 -4.74
N ALA A 401 -8.60 14.87 -4.12
CA ALA A 401 -9.19 15.35 -2.89
C ALA A 401 -8.26 15.10 -1.69
N HIS A 402 -7.85 16.20 -1.04
CA HIS A 402 -7.16 16.22 0.26
C HIS A 402 -8.04 15.77 1.46
N GLY A 403 -9.18 15.11 1.20
CA GLY A 403 -10.25 14.90 2.18
C GLY A 403 -10.53 13.43 2.43
N ALA A 404 -10.29 13.02 3.68
CA ALA A 404 -10.57 11.74 4.31
C ALA A 404 -9.81 10.54 3.73
N ALA A 405 -8.69 10.19 4.38
CA ALA A 405 -8.32 8.78 4.48
C ALA A 405 -9.55 8.01 4.97
N GLY A 406 -9.96 6.97 4.25
CA GLY A 406 -10.90 6.00 4.78
C GLY A 406 -10.26 5.38 6.02
N THR A 407 -10.77 5.74 7.19
CA THR A 407 -10.33 5.27 8.50
C THR A 407 -11.47 4.40 9.04
N ASN A 408 -11.32 3.12 9.46
CA ASN A 408 -10.16 2.57 10.16
C ASN A 408 -10.09 1.04 10.24
N ALA A 409 -8.85 0.55 10.13
CA ALA A 409 -8.46 -0.71 10.74
C ALA A 409 -7.24 -0.50 11.65
N PHE A 410 -7.37 -0.78 12.95
CA PHE A 410 -6.22 -0.81 13.88
C PHE A 410 -6.03 -2.18 14.49
N TYR A 411 -4.80 -2.40 14.93
CA TYR A 411 -4.46 -3.34 15.98
C TYR A 411 -3.80 -2.52 17.10
N LYS A 412 -4.33 -2.65 18.32
CA LYS A 412 -3.93 -1.86 19.48
C LYS A 412 -3.98 -2.71 20.73
N GLY A 413 -3.25 -2.30 21.76
CA GLY A 413 -3.29 -2.93 23.07
C GLY A 413 -2.70 -2.04 24.15
N SER A 414 -2.17 -2.64 25.22
CA SER A 414 -1.56 -1.90 26.34
C SER A 414 -0.05 -1.65 26.15
N GLN A 415 0.55 -2.20 25.09
CA GLN A 415 1.99 -2.16 24.82
C GLN A 415 2.28 -1.91 23.32
N ASP A 416 3.56 -1.86 22.96
CA ASP A 416 4.00 -1.57 21.59
C ASP A 416 3.65 -2.67 20.59
N ASP A 417 2.99 -2.26 19.50
CA ASP A 417 2.65 -3.06 18.34
C ASP A 417 3.11 -2.32 17.08
N ILE A 418 3.97 -2.95 16.29
CA ILE A 418 4.69 -2.28 15.19
C ILE A 418 4.62 -3.15 13.94
N PRO A 419 4.02 -2.66 12.83
CA PRO A 419 4.17 -3.31 11.53
C PRO A 419 5.52 -2.91 10.92
N TRP A 420 6.21 -3.84 10.28
CA TRP A 420 7.49 -3.59 9.60
C TRP A 420 7.38 -3.69 8.07
N ALA A 421 6.46 -4.52 7.55
CA ALA A 421 6.22 -4.64 6.12
C ALA A 421 4.75 -5.00 5.82
N ALA A 422 4.31 -4.70 4.59
CA ALA A 422 2.99 -5.07 4.07
C ALA A 422 3.08 -5.55 2.61
N GLN A 423 2.27 -6.53 2.23
CA GLN A 423 2.14 -7.00 0.85
C GLN A 423 0.70 -7.45 0.57
N ARG A 424 0.22 -7.18 -0.64
CA ARG A 424 -1.05 -7.76 -1.11
C ARG A 424 -0.86 -9.19 -1.58
N ILE A 425 -1.77 -10.07 -1.19
CA ILE A 425 -1.82 -11.47 -1.61
C ILE A 425 -3.29 -11.84 -1.85
N GLY A 426 -3.62 -12.12 -3.10
CA GLY A 426 -5.02 -12.37 -3.50
C GLY A 426 -5.92 -11.18 -3.18
N SER A 427 -7.02 -11.46 -2.48
CA SER A 427 -8.01 -10.48 -2.00
C SER A 427 -7.65 -9.84 -0.66
N TYR A 428 -6.48 -10.13 -0.08
CA TYR A 428 -6.04 -9.62 1.21
C TYR A 428 -4.79 -8.76 1.09
N VAL A 429 -4.62 -7.85 2.04
CA VAL A 429 -3.32 -7.26 2.36
C VAL A 429 -2.85 -7.84 3.68
N TYR A 430 -1.63 -8.39 3.68
CA TYR A 430 -0.98 -8.91 4.86
C TYR A 430 0.05 -7.91 5.35
N ALA A 431 0.09 -7.65 6.66
CA ALA A 431 1.13 -6.88 7.32
C ALA A 431 1.82 -7.76 8.36
N VAL A 432 3.15 -7.72 8.37
CA VAL A 432 3.97 -8.44 9.36
C VAL A 432 4.68 -7.46 10.26
N GLY A 433 4.89 -7.85 11.51
CA GLY A 433 5.51 -7.00 12.51
C GLY A 433 5.87 -7.70 13.80
N GLU A 434 5.88 -6.94 14.88
CA GLU A 434 5.94 -7.42 16.26
C GLU A 434 4.80 -6.87 17.09
N THR A 435 4.37 -7.65 18.08
CA THR A 435 3.35 -7.26 19.06
C THR A 435 3.85 -7.56 20.47
N LYS A 436 3.66 -6.61 21.38
CA LYS A 436 3.79 -6.84 22.83
C LYS A 436 2.42 -6.94 23.51
N SER A 437 1.35 -6.73 22.75
CA SER A 437 -0.03 -6.77 23.22
C SER A 437 -0.74 -8.12 22.96
N PHE A 438 -0.19 -9.25 23.41
CA PHE A 438 -0.85 -10.57 23.26
C PHE A 438 -1.39 -11.11 24.60
N ARG A 439 -2.57 -11.75 24.59
CA ARG A 439 -3.13 -12.46 25.75
C ARG A 439 -2.28 -13.69 26.10
N ALA A 440 -2.05 -13.94 27.40
CA ALA A 440 -1.53 -15.20 27.88
C ALA A 440 -2.50 -16.38 27.61
N HIS A 441 -2.07 -17.32 26.76
CA HIS A 441 -2.49 -18.73 26.60
C HIS A 441 -3.87 -19.07 25.95
N SER A 442 -3.86 -19.84 24.84
CA SER A 442 -3.95 -21.32 24.89
C SER A 442 -3.79 -21.99 23.50
N THR A 443 -2.86 -22.95 23.44
CA THR A 443 -2.77 -24.19 22.65
C THR A 443 -3.12 -24.33 21.15
N ASN A 444 -3.68 -23.35 20.44
CA ASN A 444 -4.03 -23.54 19.01
C ASN A 444 -3.78 -22.33 18.09
N GLY A 445 -2.95 -21.37 18.51
CA GLY A 445 -2.34 -20.38 17.61
C GLY A 445 -3.30 -19.41 16.89
N TYR A 446 -4.58 -19.33 17.27
CA TYR A 446 -5.55 -18.45 16.63
C TYR A 446 -6.24 -17.56 17.66
N VAL A 447 -6.01 -16.24 17.55
CA VAL A 447 -6.75 -15.22 18.30
C VAL A 447 -7.47 -14.35 17.28
N VAL A 448 -8.80 -14.41 17.25
CA VAL A 448 -9.59 -13.32 16.65
C VAL A 448 -9.37 -12.13 17.58
N GLY A 449 -8.67 -11.10 17.10
CA GLY A 449 -8.17 -10.01 17.93
C GLY A 449 -9.28 -9.37 18.75
N ASP A 450 -9.11 -9.35 20.08
CA ASP A 450 -9.92 -8.55 20.98
C ASP A 450 -9.48 -7.09 20.84
N THR A 451 -10.33 -6.24 20.26
CA THR A 451 -10.10 -4.79 20.15
C THR A 451 -10.41 -4.02 21.45
N SER A 452 -10.76 -4.71 22.55
CA SER A 452 -11.15 -4.07 23.80
C SER A 452 -9.95 -3.51 24.56
N ALA A 453 -10.12 -2.28 25.05
CA ALA A 453 -9.08 -1.42 25.64
C ALA A 453 -8.64 -1.83 27.05
N THR A 454 -8.93 -3.04 27.51
CA THR A 454 -8.65 -3.46 28.89
C THR A 454 -8.11 -4.88 28.93
N ASP A 455 -6.79 -5.01 28.77
CA ASP A 455 -6.07 -6.20 29.19
C ASP A 455 -5.67 -6.04 30.68
N PRO A 456 -6.24 -6.85 31.60
CA PRO A 456 -6.01 -6.69 33.03
C PRO A 456 -4.66 -7.24 33.52
N THR A 457 -3.85 -7.90 32.67
CA THR A 457 -2.55 -8.45 33.07
C THR A 457 -1.45 -8.05 32.07
N PRO A 458 -0.46 -7.23 32.46
CA PRO A 458 0.71 -6.95 31.63
C PRO A 458 1.48 -8.26 31.34
N ASN A 459 1.92 -8.45 30.10
CA ASN A 459 2.91 -9.48 29.78
C ASN A 459 4.19 -9.30 30.61
N GLN A 460 5.04 -10.32 30.71
CA GLN A 460 6.37 -10.08 31.26
C GLN A 460 7.05 -8.99 30.43
N ALA A 461 7.58 -7.98 31.09
CA ALA A 461 8.21 -6.85 30.41
C ALA A 461 9.35 -7.38 29.52
N GLY A 462 9.25 -7.15 28.21
CA GLY A 462 10.28 -7.52 27.24
C GLY A 462 10.12 -8.89 26.59
N GLU A 463 8.89 -9.39 26.41
CA GLU A 463 8.55 -10.48 25.48
C GLU A 463 7.67 -9.94 24.33
N ASN A 464 8.23 -9.82 23.12
CA ASN A 464 7.53 -9.50 21.87
C ASN A 464 7.43 -10.74 20.97
N ASP A 465 6.35 -10.88 20.20
CA ASP A 465 6.16 -11.99 19.25
C ASP A 465 5.93 -11.48 17.83
N VAL A 466 6.17 -12.33 16.82
CA VAL A 466 5.87 -12.02 15.42
C VAL A 466 4.36 -11.91 15.25
N MET A 467 3.92 -10.76 14.73
CA MET A 467 2.54 -10.47 14.39
C MET A 467 2.32 -10.59 12.90
N LEU A 468 1.30 -11.33 12.47
CA LEU A 468 0.78 -11.32 11.11
C LEU A 468 -0.69 -10.87 11.12
N LEU A 469 -0.95 -9.72 10.50
CA LEU A 469 -2.28 -9.17 10.31
C LEU A 469 -2.74 -9.43 8.87
N ALA A 470 -3.97 -9.90 8.71
CA ALA A 470 -4.62 -10.01 7.40
C ALA A 470 -5.81 -9.04 7.34
N TYR A 471 -5.84 -8.22 6.30
CA TYR A 471 -6.91 -7.28 6.00
C TYR A 471 -7.59 -7.66 4.69
N ALA A 472 -8.89 -7.99 4.73
CA ALA A 472 -9.66 -8.26 3.52
C ALA A 472 -9.90 -6.96 2.76
N MET A 473 -9.45 -6.89 1.50
CA MET A 473 -9.67 -5.70 0.69
C MET A 473 -11.15 -5.60 0.28
N PRO A 474 -11.73 -4.39 0.24
CA PRO A 474 -13.05 -4.17 -0.32
C PRO A 474 -13.10 -4.71 -1.76
N GLN A 475 -14.05 -5.60 -2.02
CA GLN A 475 -14.23 -6.14 -3.36
C GLN A 475 -14.86 -5.07 -4.25
N VAL A 476 -14.13 -4.62 -5.27
CA VAL A 476 -14.72 -3.81 -6.35
C VAL A 476 -15.53 -4.76 -7.21
N THR A 477 -16.81 -4.93 -6.88
CA THR A 477 -17.74 -5.71 -7.69
C THR A 477 -17.92 -4.98 -9.02
N THR A 478 -17.54 -5.65 -10.12
CA THR A 478 -17.80 -5.13 -11.46
C THR A 478 -19.31 -5.03 -11.63
N PRO A 479 -19.87 -3.85 -11.98
CA PRO A 479 -21.30 -3.74 -12.13
C PRO A 479 -21.80 -4.69 -13.20
N LEU A 480 -22.86 -5.44 -12.89
CA LEU A 480 -23.61 -6.22 -13.85
C LEU A 480 -24.10 -5.27 -14.95
N ALA A 481 -23.57 -5.44 -16.16
CA ALA A 481 -24.01 -4.68 -17.32
C ALA A 481 -25.44 -5.09 -17.66
N VAL A 482 -26.35 -4.13 -17.69
CA VAL A 482 -27.73 -4.32 -18.11
C VAL A 482 -28.00 -3.52 -19.37
N SER A 483 -28.72 -4.12 -20.31
CA SER A 483 -29.26 -3.38 -21.45
C SER A 483 -30.45 -2.56 -20.95
N ILE A 484 -30.48 -1.28 -21.31
CA ILE A 484 -31.61 -0.41 -21.00
C ILE A 484 -32.13 0.23 -22.29
N ASP A 485 -33.40 0.62 -22.26
CA ASP A 485 -34.06 1.41 -23.31
C ASP A 485 -34.73 2.64 -22.67
N ILE A 486 -34.30 3.85 -23.04
CA ILE A 486 -34.81 5.11 -22.50
C ILE A 486 -35.98 5.60 -23.36
N LYS A 487 -37.20 5.64 -22.82
CA LYS A 487 -38.45 5.74 -23.61
C LYS A 487 -38.62 4.57 -24.56
N PRO A 488 -38.94 3.38 -24.01
CA PRO A 488 -39.38 2.26 -24.82
C PRO A 488 -40.43 2.69 -25.85
N GLU A 489 -40.34 2.14 -27.06
CA GLU A 489 -41.11 2.50 -28.27
C GLU A 489 -40.65 3.77 -29.01
N SER A 490 -39.58 4.45 -28.57
CA SER A 490 -39.05 5.64 -29.25
C SER A 490 -37.59 5.49 -29.65
N ALA A 491 -37.27 5.30 -30.93
CA ALA A 491 -35.87 5.15 -31.36
C ALA A 491 -34.98 6.40 -31.13
N GLU A 492 -35.58 7.58 -30.89
CA GLU A 492 -34.88 8.86 -30.79
C GLU A 492 -34.62 9.29 -29.34
N ASN A 493 -35.18 8.62 -28.34
CA ASN A 493 -35.00 8.88 -26.91
C ASN A 493 -35.00 10.39 -26.58
N THR A 494 -35.96 11.12 -27.17
CA THR A 494 -35.91 12.59 -27.14
C THR A 494 -36.41 13.11 -25.80
N LEU A 495 -35.57 13.82 -25.06
CA LEU A 495 -35.88 14.34 -23.73
C LEU A 495 -35.87 15.87 -23.71
N ASN A 496 -36.81 16.46 -22.98
CA ASN A 496 -36.80 17.88 -22.65
C ASN A 496 -36.42 18.01 -21.17
N PRO A 497 -35.19 18.45 -20.83
CA PRO A 497 -34.75 18.60 -19.44
C PRO A 497 -35.64 19.52 -18.58
N ASN A 498 -36.40 20.43 -19.21
CA ASN A 498 -37.33 21.36 -18.53
C ASN A 498 -38.73 20.76 -18.30
N SER A 499 -38.97 19.50 -18.70
CA SER A 499 -40.25 18.83 -18.47
C SER A 499 -40.44 18.51 -16.98
N HIS A 500 -41.66 18.72 -16.47
CA HIS A 500 -42.07 18.22 -15.15
C HIS A 500 -42.58 16.77 -15.19
N GLY A 501 -42.54 16.13 -16.36
CA GLY A 501 -42.92 14.73 -16.55
C GLY A 501 -41.86 13.74 -16.04
N LYS A 502 -42.15 12.46 -16.25
CA LYS A 502 -41.25 11.35 -15.93
C LYS A 502 -40.69 10.72 -17.20
N ILE A 503 -39.48 10.18 -17.11
CA ILE A 503 -38.80 9.46 -18.17
C ILE A 503 -38.95 7.96 -17.86
N PRO A 504 -39.68 7.19 -18.69
CA PRO A 504 -39.66 5.73 -18.59
C PRO A 504 -38.31 5.20 -19.08
N VAL A 505 -37.74 4.23 -18.37
CA VAL A 505 -36.53 3.51 -18.75
C VAL A 505 -36.77 2.03 -18.46
N ALA A 506 -36.70 1.19 -19.49
CA ALA A 506 -36.77 -0.25 -19.34
C ALA A 506 -35.39 -0.82 -19.03
N ILE A 507 -35.31 -1.73 -18.06
CA ILE A 507 -34.17 -2.64 -17.88
C ILE A 507 -34.58 -3.96 -18.51
N LEU A 508 -33.94 -4.30 -19.62
CA LEU A 508 -34.35 -5.42 -20.46
C LEU A 508 -33.91 -6.75 -19.84
N SER A 509 -34.86 -7.68 -19.73
CA SER A 509 -34.64 -9.06 -19.37
C SER A 509 -33.94 -9.81 -20.49
N THR A 510 -33.32 -10.94 -20.14
CA THR A 510 -32.72 -11.88 -21.08
C THR A 510 -32.95 -13.30 -20.58
N GLY A 511 -32.64 -14.31 -21.38
CA GLY A 511 -32.71 -15.71 -20.94
C GLY A 511 -31.84 -16.05 -19.70
N ARG A 512 -30.95 -15.16 -19.26
CA ARG A 512 -30.10 -15.33 -18.07
C ARG A 512 -30.34 -14.28 -16.98
N LEU A 513 -31.06 -13.21 -17.27
CA LEU A 513 -31.30 -12.09 -16.35
C LEU A 513 -32.78 -11.74 -16.39
N LYS A 514 -33.49 -11.96 -15.29
CA LYS A 514 -34.89 -11.54 -15.15
C LYS A 514 -34.92 -10.24 -14.36
N ALA A 515 -35.02 -9.10 -15.05
CA ALA A 515 -34.85 -7.79 -14.43
C ALA A 515 -35.81 -7.53 -13.26
N PRO A 516 -37.12 -7.88 -13.32
CA PRO A 516 -38.05 -7.68 -12.21
C PRO A 516 -37.69 -8.47 -10.94
N GLU A 517 -37.06 -9.64 -11.07
CA GLU A 517 -36.70 -10.52 -9.94
C GLU A 517 -35.32 -10.16 -9.36
N VAL A 518 -34.40 -9.73 -10.21
CA VAL A 518 -32.98 -9.55 -9.86
C VAL A 518 -32.70 -8.13 -9.39
N VAL A 519 -33.41 -7.10 -9.87
CA VAL A 519 -33.11 -5.69 -9.57
C VAL A 519 -33.75 -5.24 -8.27
N LYS A 520 -32.96 -4.65 -7.36
CA LYS A 520 -33.46 -4.01 -6.14
C LYS A 520 -33.92 -2.58 -6.44
N GLN A 521 -35.19 -2.46 -6.84
CA GLN A 521 -35.79 -1.22 -7.39
C GLN A 521 -35.49 0.04 -6.58
N ALA A 522 -35.60 0.01 -5.25
CA ALA A 522 -35.38 1.17 -4.38
C ALA A 522 -33.96 1.76 -4.43
N THR A 523 -33.01 1.07 -5.08
CA THR A 523 -31.62 1.53 -5.24
C THR A 523 -31.35 2.18 -6.59
N LEU A 524 -32.33 2.18 -7.49
CA LEU A 524 -32.14 2.67 -8.85
C LEU A 524 -31.98 4.19 -8.89
N THR A 525 -30.97 4.63 -9.63
CA THR A 525 -30.69 6.03 -9.93
C THR A 525 -30.52 6.20 -11.44
N PHE A 526 -30.94 7.34 -11.97
CA PHE A 526 -30.89 7.60 -13.41
C PHE A 526 -30.69 9.07 -13.72
N GLY A 527 -29.81 9.35 -14.68
CA GLY A 527 -29.55 10.70 -15.13
C GLY A 527 -28.26 10.80 -15.92
N ARG A 528 -27.68 12.00 -15.92
CA ARG A 528 -26.43 12.30 -16.64
C ARG A 528 -25.27 11.39 -16.19
N LEU A 529 -25.09 11.24 -14.88
CA LEU A 529 -24.02 10.42 -14.29
C LEU A 529 -24.54 9.06 -13.79
N GLY A 530 -25.86 8.90 -13.77
CA GLY A 530 -26.59 7.75 -13.27
C GLY A 530 -26.55 7.61 -11.76
N SER A 531 -26.10 8.62 -11.02
CA SER A 531 -26.12 8.68 -9.54
C SER A 531 -27.22 9.60 -9.00
N GLU A 532 -27.98 10.21 -9.88
CA GLU A 532 -29.08 11.11 -9.57
C GLU A 532 -30.27 10.32 -8.99
N GLN A 533 -30.70 10.71 -7.78
CA GLN A 533 -31.84 10.13 -7.07
C GLN A 533 -33.16 10.60 -7.69
N SER A 534 -33.45 10.09 -8.88
CA SER A 534 -34.57 10.53 -9.72
C SER A 534 -35.71 9.50 -9.77
N LEU A 535 -35.58 8.33 -9.16
CA LEU A 535 -36.57 7.26 -9.23
C LEU A 535 -37.91 7.72 -8.64
N ALA A 536 -38.98 7.51 -9.40
CA ALA A 536 -40.35 7.74 -8.94
C ALA A 536 -41.04 6.42 -8.57
N PHE A 537 -41.09 5.46 -9.49
CA PHE A 537 -41.69 4.13 -9.30
C PHE A 537 -41.27 3.19 -10.43
N CYS A 538 -41.56 1.89 -10.30
CA CYS A 538 -41.34 0.89 -11.34
C CYS A 538 -42.55 -0.03 -11.50
N ASN A 539 -42.71 -0.57 -12.71
CA ASN A 539 -43.70 -1.56 -13.10
C ASN A 539 -43.02 -2.71 -13.88
N GLN A 540 -43.74 -3.81 -14.04
CA GLN A 540 -43.30 -4.95 -14.86
C GLN A 540 -44.08 -4.97 -16.16
N GLU A 541 -43.39 -4.87 -17.29
CA GLU A 541 -43.95 -4.78 -18.65
C GLU A 541 -42.99 -5.48 -19.62
N ASP A 542 -43.46 -6.02 -20.74
CA ASP A 542 -42.59 -6.53 -21.82
C ASP A 542 -42.35 -5.37 -22.79
N ALA A 543 -41.23 -4.65 -22.63
CA ALA A 543 -41.02 -3.36 -23.26
C ALA A 543 -40.48 -3.47 -24.69
N ASN A 544 -39.90 -4.62 -25.04
CA ASN A 544 -39.34 -4.90 -26.37
C ASN A 544 -40.10 -6.00 -27.14
N GLU A 545 -41.21 -6.50 -26.60
CA GLU A 545 -42.07 -7.55 -27.16
C GLU A 545 -41.34 -8.89 -27.39
N ASP A 546 -40.35 -9.22 -26.56
CA ASP A 546 -39.58 -10.46 -26.67
C ASP A 546 -40.18 -11.63 -25.87
N GLY A 547 -41.28 -11.40 -25.15
CA GLY A 547 -41.98 -12.38 -24.34
C GLY A 547 -41.38 -12.59 -22.95
N LEU A 548 -40.35 -11.83 -22.57
CA LEU A 548 -39.81 -11.78 -21.23
C LEU A 548 -40.26 -10.48 -20.53
N PRO A 549 -40.69 -10.56 -19.26
CA PRO A 549 -41.05 -9.35 -18.55
C PRO A 549 -39.82 -8.52 -18.18
N ASP A 550 -39.81 -7.25 -18.56
CA ASP A 550 -38.83 -6.24 -18.22
C ASP A 550 -39.22 -5.47 -16.95
N LEU A 551 -38.26 -4.72 -16.42
CA LEU A 551 -38.51 -3.77 -15.35
C LEU A 551 -38.52 -2.35 -15.93
N VAL A 552 -39.69 -1.75 -16.04
CA VAL A 552 -39.86 -0.38 -16.54
C VAL A 552 -39.97 0.58 -15.36
N CYS A 553 -38.98 1.45 -15.21
CA CYS A 553 -38.93 2.42 -14.12
C CYS A 553 -39.11 3.84 -14.65
N HIS A 554 -39.84 4.66 -13.90
CA HIS A 554 -40.09 6.05 -14.23
C HIS A 554 -39.24 6.96 -13.33
N PHE A 555 -38.55 7.91 -13.96
CA PHE A 555 -37.64 8.83 -13.27
C PHE A 555 -38.09 10.29 -13.47
N ASN A 556 -38.08 11.10 -12.42
CA ASN A 556 -38.47 12.50 -12.48
C ASN A 556 -37.44 13.29 -13.30
N THR A 557 -37.86 13.85 -14.43
CA THR A 557 -36.97 14.55 -15.38
C THR A 557 -36.15 15.64 -14.71
N GLN A 558 -36.78 16.44 -13.84
CA GLN A 558 -36.13 17.55 -13.11
C GLN A 558 -34.96 17.11 -12.21
N GLN A 559 -34.92 15.85 -11.80
CA GLN A 559 -33.89 15.31 -10.91
C GLN A 559 -32.74 14.65 -11.68
N THR A 560 -32.88 14.40 -12.99
CA THR A 560 -31.90 13.67 -13.80
C THR A 560 -30.63 14.46 -14.14
N GLY A 561 -30.66 15.78 -13.97
CA GLY A 561 -29.47 16.64 -14.11
C GLY A 561 -28.93 16.78 -15.55
N PHE A 562 -29.68 16.37 -16.57
CA PHE A 562 -29.26 16.50 -17.97
C PHE A 562 -29.02 17.96 -18.39
N GLN A 563 -27.94 18.17 -19.14
CA GLN A 563 -27.49 19.47 -19.63
C GLN A 563 -27.31 19.44 -21.15
N ALA A 564 -27.35 20.61 -21.78
CA ALA A 564 -27.12 20.72 -23.22
C ALA A 564 -25.77 20.09 -23.60
N GLY A 565 -25.80 19.14 -24.54
CA GLY A 565 -24.62 18.40 -25.00
C GLY A 565 -24.46 16.99 -24.42
N ASP A 566 -25.25 16.59 -23.41
CA ASP A 566 -25.29 15.19 -22.98
C ASP A 566 -25.91 14.32 -24.09
N ALA A 567 -25.24 13.20 -24.39
CA ALA A 567 -25.62 12.28 -25.48
C ALA A 567 -26.10 10.91 -24.97
N GLN A 568 -26.00 10.64 -23.67
CA GLN A 568 -26.40 9.38 -23.06
C GLN A 568 -27.06 9.60 -21.69
N GLY A 569 -28.02 8.74 -21.36
CA GLY A 569 -28.53 8.56 -20.00
C GLY A 569 -27.92 7.32 -19.38
N VAL A 570 -27.54 7.41 -18.10
CA VAL A 570 -26.93 6.31 -17.36
C VAL A 570 -27.88 5.88 -16.24
N LEU A 571 -28.08 4.58 -16.11
CA LEU A 571 -28.82 3.95 -15.01
C LEU A 571 -27.83 3.19 -14.12
N LYS A 572 -27.97 3.31 -12.80
CA LYS A 572 -27.26 2.50 -11.81
C LYS A 572 -28.22 1.95 -10.78
N GLY A 573 -27.81 0.90 -10.08
CA GLY A 573 -28.52 0.37 -8.92
C GLY A 573 -27.81 -0.86 -8.35
N LEU A 574 -28.53 -1.64 -7.57
CA LEU A 574 -28.09 -2.92 -7.03
C LEU A 574 -29.06 -4.04 -7.42
N THR A 575 -28.55 -5.27 -7.49
CA THR A 575 -29.38 -6.47 -7.50
C THR A 575 -29.92 -6.78 -6.10
N THR A 576 -30.88 -7.70 -6.00
CA THR A 576 -31.38 -8.25 -4.73
C THR A 576 -30.28 -8.95 -3.93
N SER A 577 -29.24 -9.45 -4.60
CA SER A 577 -28.01 -10.00 -4.00
C SER A 577 -26.92 -8.96 -3.69
N GLY A 578 -27.18 -7.67 -3.89
CA GLY A 578 -26.24 -6.58 -3.57
C GLY A 578 -25.15 -6.32 -4.62
N ILE A 579 -25.22 -6.95 -5.80
CA ILE A 579 -24.27 -6.71 -6.90
C ILE A 579 -24.64 -5.38 -7.58
N PRO A 580 -23.71 -4.43 -7.77
CA PRO A 580 -23.99 -3.21 -8.53
C PRO A 580 -24.40 -3.53 -9.96
N LEU A 581 -25.27 -2.72 -10.56
CA LEU A 581 -25.63 -2.81 -11.97
C LEU A 581 -25.49 -1.45 -12.66
N LYS A 582 -25.20 -1.48 -13.96
CA LYS A 582 -25.08 -0.28 -14.78
C LYS A 582 -25.62 -0.53 -16.18
N GLY A 583 -26.45 0.39 -16.65
CA GLY A 583 -26.91 0.46 -18.04
C GLY A 583 -26.70 1.87 -18.59
N ALA A 584 -26.57 1.99 -19.91
CA ALA A 584 -26.53 3.27 -20.59
C ALA A 584 -27.18 3.16 -21.95
N ASP A 585 -27.87 4.22 -22.36
CA ASP A 585 -28.51 4.31 -23.66
C ASP A 585 -28.45 5.76 -24.17
N ALA A 586 -28.50 5.92 -25.49
CA ALA A 586 -28.37 7.21 -26.15
C ALA A 586 -29.60 8.08 -25.88
N ILE A 587 -29.41 9.40 -25.82
CA ILE A 587 -30.51 10.36 -25.68
C ILE A 587 -30.35 11.51 -26.66
N ARG A 588 -31.46 12.14 -27.01
CA ARG A 588 -31.49 13.39 -27.77
C ARG A 588 -32.15 14.49 -26.96
N LEU A 589 -31.39 15.50 -26.54
CA LEU A 589 -31.95 16.62 -25.80
C LEU A 589 -32.52 17.68 -26.75
N VAL A 590 -33.74 18.13 -26.47
CA VAL A 590 -34.35 19.27 -27.15
C VAL A 590 -34.44 20.48 -26.22
N PRO A 591 -34.18 21.71 -26.72
CA PRO A 591 -34.39 22.93 -25.94
C PRO A 591 -35.86 23.02 -25.52
N GLY A 592 -36.13 23.22 -24.24
CA GLY A 592 -37.49 23.51 -23.78
C GLY A 592 -37.98 24.80 -24.43
N ALA A 593 -39.24 24.82 -24.89
CA ALA A 593 -39.86 26.04 -25.41
C ALA A 593 -39.70 27.16 -24.37
N ALA A 594 -39.05 28.25 -24.75
CA ALA A 594 -38.99 29.46 -23.93
C ALA A 594 -40.43 29.91 -23.66
N LYS A 595 -40.80 29.99 -22.38
CA LYS A 595 -42.05 30.65 -21.98
C LYS A 595 -41.91 32.15 -22.10
#